data_AF-A0AAU7UFY1-F1
#
_entry.id   AF-A0AAU7UFY1-F1
#
_cell.length_a   1.000
_cell.length_b   1.000
_cell.length_c   1.000
_cell.angle_alpha   90.00
_cell.angle_beta   90.00
_cell.angle_gamma   90.00
#
_symmetry.space_group_name_H-M   'P 1'
#
loop_
_entity.id
_entity.type
_entity.pdbx_description
1 polymer ?
#
loop_
_entity_poly.entity_id
_entity_poly.type
_entity_poly.pdbx_seq_one_letter_code
_entity_poly.pdbx_strand_id
1 'polypeptide(L)'
;MTDGASHRTSERRGKRTRQRNRQETLPVWLTVEKLAFHRKVMHEREVKHQEATARQKAHLDAVYAANKERLRVAAEQARQCGLLRAAIGRLEDHPLDDGLAQVVLDQTLPIDQPLREDMVQALYRSFLSRAPTQLEMEVFFRDVFTTQVPLPYLADHPMALDEKLYPRLDLQGQLCAILVAAVEEHASALRRMQEFLHLHGEAAMVLLLRAADRAGVLEYLPWQIQYRVAITWLVAGDARVRTVPWKSEVVTALAVAQATDRVSARAALDGLFDMVASRAYLNTDPLDFTPLVPPCRNKAVSCTHCEGSRWMSDAAYCPTLRGPCTLDLRGASPTIMRIDGPAWIRPNLTLPPAQWSVLELLHHAGLKPKELYPELRNDEELVSRLGGWLNRLNKIRSRLRCQTCSTIMHPRKKYAKFMAKFPVTVFACEHHPIPVKLTDCWLCDDIIDSRDSPISDGQSTYNICCRCGAGEEGKATIGRRCPTCGQGPMRLKTRATVNGRRQMLECSRSGCSCLIDVFPKQKRYLAPELVQA
;
A
#
# COMPACT_ATOMS: atom_id res chain seq x y z
N MET A 1 22.01 -8.58 81.60
CA MET A 1 21.40 -7.66 82.58
C MET A 1 21.22 -6.32 81.91
N THR A 2 19.98 -5.81 81.92
CA THR A 2 19.48 -4.45 81.62
C THR A 2 19.83 -3.86 80.24
N ASP A 3 18.89 -3.79 79.29
CA ASP A 3 17.77 -2.80 79.14
C ASP A 3 18.20 -1.51 78.44
N GLY A 4 17.45 -1.10 77.39
CA GLY A 4 17.64 0.23 76.79
C GLY A 4 17.02 0.49 75.40
N ALA A 5 15.69 0.58 75.33
CA ALA A 5 14.88 1.58 74.60
C ALA A 5 15.19 1.96 73.12
N SER A 6 14.25 1.72 72.20
CA SER A 6 13.17 2.67 71.84
C SER A 6 12.66 2.48 70.40
N HIS A 7 11.37 2.18 70.29
CA HIS A 7 10.59 2.22 69.05
C HIS A 7 10.21 3.67 68.71
N ARG A 8 10.38 4.06 67.44
CA ARG A 8 9.61 5.16 66.82
C ARG A 8 8.93 4.66 65.56
N THR A 9 7.63 4.42 65.66
CA THR A 9 6.69 4.30 64.55
C THR A 9 6.39 5.69 63.98
N SER A 10 6.39 5.83 62.65
CA SER A 10 5.96 7.05 61.98
C SER A 10 4.68 6.81 61.20
N GLU A 11 3.58 7.34 61.74
CA GLU A 11 2.33 7.58 61.04
C GLU A 11 2.51 8.73 60.03
N ARG A 12 2.14 8.51 58.76
CA ARG A 12 1.86 9.60 57.82
C ARG A 12 0.53 9.42 57.12
N ARG A 13 -0.48 10.02 57.75
CA ARG A 13 -1.56 10.87 57.21
C ARG A 13 -2.12 10.49 55.83
N GLY A 14 -3.31 9.90 55.86
CA GLY A 14 -4.29 9.98 54.78
C GLY A 14 -4.96 11.35 54.69
N LYS A 15 -5.09 11.86 53.46
CA LYS A 15 -6.11 12.82 53.02
C LYS A 15 -6.41 12.56 51.54
N ARG A 16 -7.46 11.78 51.25
CA ARG A 16 -8.12 11.74 49.94
C ARG A 16 -9.63 11.86 50.13
N THR A 17 -10.08 13.10 50.00
CA THR A 17 -11.28 13.55 49.26
C THR A 17 -12.48 12.61 49.22
N ARG A 18 -13.41 12.78 50.17
CA ARG A 18 -14.83 12.43 50.02
C ARG A 18 -15.49 13.47 49.12
N GLN A 19 -15.63 13.18 47.84
CA GLN A 19 -16.49 13.95 46.94
C GLN A 19 -17.90 13.35 47.02
N ARG A 20 -18.80 14.10 47.67
CA ARG A 20 -20.22 13.77 47.86
C ARG A 20 -20.91 13.63 46.49
N ASN A 21 -21.52 12.47 46.25
CA ASN A 21 -22.61 12.30 45.29
C ASN A 21 -23.78 13.21 45.68
N ARG A 22 -23.92 14.37 45.01
CA ARG A 22 -25.21 15.05 44.86
C ARG A 22 -25.75 14.64 43.50
N GLN A 23 -26.58 13.59 43.48
CA GLN A 23 -27.51 13.37 42.38
C GLN A 23 -28.61 14.41 42.53
N GLU A 24 -28.46 15.52 41.81
CA GLU A 24 -29.56 16.45 41.57
C GLU A 24 -30.55 15.73 40.65
N THR A 25 -31.64 15.24 41.24
CA THR A 25 -32.81 14.75 40.51
C THR A 25 -33.39 15.94 39.74
N LEU A 26 -33.10 16.03 38.45
CA LEU A 26 -33.78 16.92 37.53
C LEU A 26 -35.29 16.64 37.56
N PRO A 27 -36.16 17.67 37.53
CA PRO A 27 -37.60 17.48 37.52
C PRO A 27 -38.03 16.58 36.35
N VAL A 28 -38.79 15.51 36.65
CA VAL A 28 -39.28 14.52 35.67
C VAL A 28 -40.02 15.17 34.48
N TRP A 29 -40.59 16.35 34.68
CA TRP A 29 -41.27 17.13 33.63
C TRP A 29 -40.30 17.68 32.56
N LEU A 30 -39.07 18.05 32.93
CA LEU A 30 -38.01 18.52 32.03
C LEU A 30 -37.45 17.41 31.12
N THR A 31 -37.63 16.14 31.49
CA THR A 31 -37.23 15.00 30.66
C THR A 31 -38.25 14.66 29.57
N VAL A 32 -39.54 14.90 29.79
CA VAL A 32 -40.59 14.58 28.80
C VAL A 32 -40.54 15.54 27.61
N GLU A 33 -40.40 16.84 27.85
CA GLU A 33 -40.29 17.84 26.77
C GLU A 33 -39.00 17.67 25.95
N LYS A 34 -37.87 17.36 26.61
CA LYS A 34 -36.61 17.07 25.90
C LYS A 34 -36.70 15.80 25.06
N LEU A 35 -37.39 14.76 25.54
CA LEU A 35 -37.63 13.54 24.78
C LEU A 35 -38.56 13.79 23.59
N ALA A 36 -39.61 14.59 23.75
CA ALA A 36 -40.51 14.97 22.66
C ALA A 36 -39.76 15.80 21.59
N PHE A 37 -38.95 16.78 22.00
CA PHE A 37 -38.11 17.56 21.10
C PHE A 37 -37.10 16.69 20.36
N HIS A 38 -36.41 15.78 21.05
CA HIS A 38 -35.45 14.88 20.43
C HIS A 38 -36.11 13.91 19.44
N ARG A 39 -37.30 13.38 19.76
CA ARG A 39 -38.08 12.54 18.81
C ARG A 39 -38.48 13.34 17.56
N LYS A 40 -38.92 14.59 17.72
CA LYS A 40 -39.26 15.47 16.60
C LYS A 40 -38.04 15.73 15.69
N VAL A 41 -36.89 16.06 16.27
CA VAL A 41 -35.64 16.29 15.52
C VAL A 41 -35.16 15.02 14.80
N MET A 42 -35.27 13.85 15.44
CA MET A 42 -34.90 12.58 14.80
C MET A 42 -35.83 12.22 13.65
N HIS A 43 -37.14 12.44 13.82
CA HIS A 43 -38.12 12.21 12.76
C HIS A 43 -37.91 13.16 11.57
N GLU A 44 -37.69 14.46 11.81
CA GLU A 44 -37.38 15.41 10.73
C GLU A 44 -36.08 15.06 9.98
N ARG A 45 -35.08 14.50 10.68
CA ARG A 45 -33.85 14.00 10.06
C ARG A 45 -34.10 12.75 9.21
N GLU A 46 -34.92 11.83 9.70
CA GLU A 46 -35.29 10.61 8.97
C GLU A 46 -36.06 10.94 7.69
N VAL A 47 -37.03 11.85 7.76
CA VAL A 47 -37.77 12.34 6.59
C VAL A 47 -36.83 12.98 5.57
N LYS A 48 -35.92 13.87 6.01
CA LYS A 48 -34.92 14.48 5.10
C LYS A 48 -33.98 13.45 4.47
N HIS A 49 -33.61 12.41 5.21
CA HIS A 49 -32.77 11.34 4.69
C HIS A 49 -33.51 10.49 3.66
N GLN A 50 -34.79 10.17 3.90
CA GLN A 50 -35.64 9.45 2.95
C GLN A 50 -35.87 10.28 1.67
N GLU A 51 -36.12 11.58 1.78
CA GLU A 51 -36.24 12.48 0.63
C GLU A 51 -34.95 12.58 -0.19
N ALA A 52 -33.80 12.69 0.48
CA ALA A 52 -32.49 12.70 -0.20
C ALA A 52 -32.22 11.39 -0.94
N THR A 53 -32.54 10.25 -0.31
CA THR A 53 -32.40 8.92 -0.90
C THR A 53 -33.32 8.75 -2.11
N ALA A 54 -34.58 9.21 -2.02
CA ALA A 54 -35.53 9.18 -3.12
C ALA A 54 -35.07 10.05 -4.31
N ARG A 55 -34.53 11.25 -4.05
CA ARG A 55 -33.96 12.12 -5.10
C ARG A 55 -32.74 11.48 -5.77
N GLN A 56 -31.85 10.85 -4.99
CA GLN A 56 -30.69 10.17 -5.53
C GLN A 56 -31.09 8.97 -6.40
N LYS A 57 -32.07 8.19 -5.96
CA LYS A 57 -32.63 7.08 -6.75
C LYS A 57 -33.25 7.58 -8.06
N ALA A 58 -34.09 8.62 -8.01
CA ALA A 58 -34.69 9.21 -9.20
C ALA A 58 -33.64 9.76 -10.19
N HIS A 59 -32.55 10.34 -9.69
CA HIS A 59 -31.44 10.79 -10.52
C HIS A 59 -30.73 9.61 -11.21
N LEU A 60 -30.44 8.53 -10.48
CA LEU A 60 -29.82 7.33 -11.04
C LEU A 60 -30.71 6.65 -12.09
N ASP A 61 -32.02 6.57 -11.83
CA ASP A 61 -33.00 6.01 -12.77
C ASP A 61 -33.07 6.85 -14.06
N ALA A 62 -33.01 8.18 -13.96
CA ALA A 62 -32.96 9.09 -15.10
C ALA A 62 -31.65 8.94 -15.92
N VAL A 63 -30.50 8.82 -15.25
CA VAL A 63 -29.21 8.56 -15.90
C VAL A 63 -29.21 7.21 -16.61
N TYR A 64 -29.77 6.18 -15.99
CA TYR A 64 -29.88 4.84 -16.59
C TYR A 64 -30.79 4.85 -17.83
N ALA A 65 -31.95 5.51 -17.75
CA ALA A 65 -32.84 5.68 -18.89
C ALA A 65 -32.18 6.43 -20.06
N ALA A 66 -31.45 7.51 -19.77
CA ALA A 66 -30.71 8.28 -20.78
C ALA A 66 -29.61 7.44 -21.46
N ASN A 67 -28.86 6.65 -20.69
CA ASN A 67 -27.82 5.77 -21.23
C ASN A 67 -28.41 4.62 -22.05
N LYS A 68 -29.55 4.05 -21.62
CA LYS A 68 -30.27 3.03 -22.38
C LYS A 68 -30.72 3.56 -23.74
N GLU A 69 -31.23 4.79 -23.80
CA GLU A 69 -31.62 5.41 -25.07
C GLU A 69 -30.41 5.73 -25.96
N ARG A 70 -29.30 6.22 -25.39
CA ARG A 70 -28.04 6.41 -26.14
C ARG A 70 -27.54 5.11 -26.76
N LEU A 71 -27.58 4.00 -26.03
CA LEU A 71 -27.21 2.68 -26.54
C LEU A 71 -28.17 2.21 -27.64
N ARG A 72 -29.48 2.48 -27.50
CA ARG A 72 -30.47 2.19 -28.54
C ARG A 72 -30.19 2.96 -29.84
N VAL A 73 -29.92 4.27 -29.73
CA VAL A 73 -29.56 5.14 -30.86
C VAL A 73 -28.26 4.66 -31.51
N ALA A 74 -27.23 4.34 -30.73
CA ALA A 74 -25.96 3.82 -31.24
C ALA A 74 -26.15 2.48 -31.96
N ALA A 75 -26.99 1.57 -31.43
CA ALA A 75 -27.30 0.30 -32.08
C ALA A 75 -28.11 0.49 -33.38
N GLU A 76 -28.99 1.50 -33.44
CA GLU A 76 -29.73 1.84 -34.65
C GLU A 76 -28.84 2.48 -35.71
N GLN A 77 -27.93 3.38 -35.31
CA GLN A 77 -26.92 3.95 -36.20
C GLN A 77 -25.97 2.86 -36.73
N ALA A 78 -25.57 1.90 -35.90
CA ALA A 78 -24.77 0.76 -36.34
C ALA A 78 -25.54 -0.12 -37.35
N ARG A 79 -26.85 -0.33 -37.16
CA ARG A 79 -27.71 -1.02 -38.15
C ARG A 79 -27.85 -0.23 -39.45
N GLN A 80 -28.01 1.09 -39.37
CA GLN A 80 -28.07 1.97 -40.54
C GLN A 80 -26.74 1.99 -41.31
N CYS A 81 -25.59 1.98 -40.63
CA CYS A 81 -24.27 1.81 -41.26
C CYS A 81 -24.12 0.42 -41.91
N GLY A 82 -24.69 -0.63 -41.31
CA GLY A 82 -24.79 -1.97 -41.92
C GLY A 82 -25.67 -2.00 -43.17
N LEU A 83 -26.79 -1.27 -43.16
CA LEU A 83 -27.67 -1.08 -44.33
C LEU A 83 -27.01 -0.20 -45.40
N LEU A 84 -26.19 0.78 -45.01
CA LEU A 84 -25.39 1.59 -45.93
C LEU A 84 -24.32 0.74 -46.62
N ARG A 85 -23.66 -0.19 -45.90
CA ARG A 85 -22.76 -1.21 -46.49
C ARG A 85 -23.50 -2.16 -47.44
N ALA A 86 -24.73 -2.56 -47.12
CA ALA A 86 -25.56 -3.38 -48.01
C ALA A 86 -26.10 -2.62 -49.24
N ALA A 87 -26.20 -1.29 -49.16
CA ALA A 87 -26.56 -0.41 -50.27
C ALA A 87 -25.36 -0.05 -51.15
N ILE A 88 -24.19 0.16 -50.54
CA ILE A 88 -22.90 0.38 -51.22
C ILE A 88 -22.47 -0.92 -51.94
N GLY A 89 -22.74 -2.09 -51.37
CA GLY A 89 -22.52 -3.38 -52.04
C GLY A 89 -23.40 -3.68 -53.27
N ARG A 90 -24.28 -2.74 -53.70
CA ARG A 90 -25.07 -2.86 -54.94
C ARG A 90 -24.70 -1.82 -56.00
N LEU A 91 -23.75 -0.95 -55.72
CA LEU A 91 -23.25 0.05 -56.65
C LEU A 91 -21.75 -0.12 -56.73
N GLU A 92 -21.27 -0.91 -57.70
CA GLU A 92 -20.03 -0.66 -58.46
C GLU A 92 -19.78 -1.81 -59.45
N ASP A 93 -20.21 -1.60 -60.68
CA ASP A 93 -19.70 -2.26 -61.88
C ASP A 93 -18.40 -1.55 -62.32
N HIS A 94 -17.26 -2.28 -62.21
CA HIS A 94 -15.94 -2.08 -62.83
C HIS A 94 -14.99 -0.95 -62.35
N PRO A 95 -13.64 -1.11 -62.48
CA PRO A 95 -12.84 -2.33 -62.35
C PRO A 95 -11.51 -2.16 -61.56
N LEU A 96 -11.12 -3.29 -60.93
CA LEU A 96 -9.79 -3.76 -60.48
C LEU A 96 -9.17 -3.25 -59.16
N ASP A 97 -8.60 -4.26 -58.48
CA ASP A 97 -7.85 -4.32 -57.22
C ASP A 97 -8.62 -4.26 -55.88
N ASP A 98 -8.16 -5.08 -54.93
CA ASP A 98 -8.66 -5.38 -53.56
C ASP A 98 -9.47 -6.69 -53.37
N GLY A 99 -9.94 -7.34 -54.44
CA GLY A 99 -10.76 -8.57 -54.35
C GLY A 99 -10.05 -9.83 -53.83
N LEU A 100 -8.71 -9.86 -53.77
CA LEU A 100 -7.98 -11.07 -53.36
C LEU A 100 -7.78 -11.18 -51.83
N ALA A 101 -7.80 -10.06 -51.10
CA ALA A 101 -7.63 -10.07 -49.64
C ALA A 101 -8.88 -10.57 -48.91
N GLN A 102 -10.07 -10.31 -49.47
CA GLN A 102 -11.35 -10.69 -48.85
C GLN A 102 -11.67 -12.18 -49.05
N VAL A 103 -11.27 -12.78 -50.19
CA VAL A 103 -11.50 -14.21 -50.47
C VAL A 103 -10.63 -15.12 -49.59
N VAL A 104 -9.49 -14.63 -49.11
CA VAL A 104 -8.59 -15.38 -48.20
C VAL A 104 -9.08 -15.36 -46.75
N LEU A 105 -9.86 -14.34 -46.35
CA LEU A 105 -10.39 -14.23 -44.98
C LEU A 105 -11.67 -15.05 -44.76
N ASP A 106 -12.45 -15.32 -45.81
CA ASP A 106 -13.73 -16.03 -45.71
C ASP A 106 -13.68 -17.53 -46.05
N GLN A 107 -12.52 -18.07 -46.48
CA GLN A 107 -12.36 -19.52 -46.68
C GLN A 107 -11.36 -20.11 -45.68
N THR A 108 -11.84 -21.09 -44.91
CA THR A 108 -11.06 -21.98 -44.06
C THR A 108 -10.06 -22.78 -44.88
N LEU A 109 -8.93 -22.18 -45.21
CA LEU A 109 -7.74 -22.88 -45.67
C LEU A 109 -6.70 -22.88 -44.55
N PRO A 110 -5.97 -23.99 -44.35
CA PRO A 110 -4.89 -24.07 -43.37
C PRO A 110 -3.71 -23.28 -43.93
N ILE A 111 -3.71 -21.98 -43.70
CA ILE A 111 -2.56 -21.12 -43.99
C ILE A 111 -1.54 -21.38 -42.90
N ASP A 112 -0.30 -21.65 -43.31
CA ASP A 112 0.84 -21.82 -42.39
C ASP A 112 1.00 -20.57 -41.52
N GLN A 113 1.24 -20.77 -40.23
CA GLN A 113 1.22 -19.73 -39.21
C GLN A 113 2.14 -18.53 -39.52
N PRO A 114 3.36 -18.72 -40.08
CA PRO A 114 4.23 -17.61 -40.47
C PRO A 114 3.66 -16.74 -41.60
N LEU A 115 2.93 -17.34 -42.55
CA LEU A 115 2.37 -16.63 -43.69
C LEU A 115 1.19 -15.75 -43.29
N ARG A 116 0.41 -16.18 -42.29
CA ARG A 116 -0.66 -15.38 -41.68
C ARG A 116 -0.10 -14.18 -40.91
N GLU A 117 1.03 -14.36 -40.24
CA GLU A 117 1.74 -13.31 -39.49
C GLU A 117 2.30 -12.22 -40.41
N ASP A 118 2.95 -12.59 -41.52
CA ASP A 118 3.44 -11.64 -42.54
C ASP A 118 2.30 -10.84 -43.19
N MET A 119 1.13 -11.47 -43.37
CA MET A 119 -0.05 -10.81 -43.94
C MET A 119 -0.65 -9.77 -42.99
N VAL A 120 -0.73 -10.06 -41.69
CA VAL A 120 -1.16 -9.10 -40.67
C VAL A 120 -0.18 -7.94 -40.56
N GLN A 121 1.13 -8.21 -40.66
CA GLN A 121 2.14 -7.15 -40.70
C GLN A 121 1.98 -6.23 -41.91
N ALA A 122 1.76 -6.78 -43.11
CA ALA A 122 1.58 -6.00 -44.33
C ALA A 122 0.31 -5.14 -44.26
N LEU A 123 -0.78 -5.69 -43.76
CA LEU A 123 -2.04 -4.98 -43.54
C LEU A 123 -1.88 -3.85 -42.52
N TYR A 124 -1.16 -4.08 -41.42
CA TYR A 124 -0.93 -3.06 -40.40
C TYR A 124 -0.01 -1.92 -40.87
N ARG A 125 1.09 -2.24 -41.56
CA ARG A 125 1.99 -1.21 -42.13
C ARG A 125 1.25 -0.36 -43.17
N SER A 126 0.44 -0.99 -44.02
CA SER A 126 -0.43 -0.30 -44.97
C SER A 126 -1.45 0.59 -44.25
N PHE A 127 -2.10 0.08 -43.21
CA PHE A 127 -3.08 0.81 -42.41
C PHE A 127 -2.50 2.05 -41.72
N LEU A 128 -1.35 1.93 -41.06
CA LEU A 128 -0.67 3.06 -40.41
C LEU A 128 -0.14 4.11 -41.39
N SER A 129 0.31 3.68 -42.58
CA SER A 129 0.83 4.59 -43.60
C SER A 129 -0.20 5.59 -44.14
N ARG A 130 -1.49 5.33 -43.90
CA ARG A 130 -2.61 6.13 -44.41
C ARG A 130 -3.17 7.15 -43.41
N ALA A 131 -2.56 7.30 -42.23
CA ALA A 131 -3.04 8.19 -41.17
C ALA A 131 -4.54 7.95 -40.85
N PRO A 132 -4.89 6.74 -40.37
CA PRO A 132 -6.28 6.31 -40.27
C PRO A 132 -7.08 7.18 -39.29
N THR A 133 -8.36 7.34 -39.59
CA THR A 133 -9.31 8.02 -38.73
C THR A 133 -9.55 7.23 -37.44
N GLN A 134 -10.09 7.91 -36.43
CA GLN A 134 -10.39 7.30 -35.13
C GLN A 134 -11.27 6.05 -35.25
N LEU A 135 -12.31 6.11 -36.09
CA LEU A 135 -13.24 5.00 -36.30
C LEU A 135 -12.55 3.80 -36.97
N GLU A 136 -11.63 4.07 -37.89
CA GLU A 136 -10.85 3.03 -38.55
C GLU A 136 -9.91 2.31 -37.58
N MET A 137 -9.29 3.05 -36.64
CA MET A 137 -8.46 2.43 -35.59
C MET A 137 -9.30 1.56 -34.65
N GLU A 138 -10.47 2.04 -34.23
CA GLU A 138 -11.37 1.30 -33.35
C GLU A 138 -11.87 0.00 -34.00
N VAL A 139 -12.18 0.03 -35.30
CA VAL A 139 -12.55 -1.15 -36.09
C VAL A 139 -11.35 -2.10 -36.23
N PHE A 140 -10.17 -1.58 -36.56
CA PHE A 140 -8.97 -2.39 -36.72
C PHE A 140 -8.61 -3.15 -35.43
N PHE A 141 -8.55 -2.47 -34.28
CA PHE A 141 -8.23 -3.13 -33.01
C PHE A 141 -9.32 -4.13 -32.60
N ARG A 142 -10.61 -3.77 -32.76
CA ARG A 142 -11.69 -4.72 -32.50
C ARG A 142 -11.54 -5.99 -33.33
N ASP A 143 -11.28 -5.85 -34.63
CA ASP A 143 -11.27 -6.97 -35.55
C ASP A 143 -10.00 -7.83 -35.34
N VAL A 144 -8.82 -7.23 -35.14
CA VAL A 144 -7.55 -7.94 -34.80
C VAL A 144 -7.66 -8.75 -33.51
N PHE A 145 -8.28 -8.19 -32.46
CA PHE A 145 -8.46 -8.89 -31.18
C PHE A 145 -9.57 -9.95 -31.21
N THR A 146 -10.51 -9.87 -32.16
CA THR A 146 -11.48 -10.96 -32.39
C THR A 146 -10.91 -12.13 -33.19
N THR A 147 -9.82 -11.92 -33.95
CA THR A 147 -9.25 -12.94 -34.86
C THR A 147 -8.22 -13.91 -34.26
N GLN A 148 -8.14 -14.05 -32.93
CA GLN A 148 -7.20 -14.97 -32.26
C GLN A 148 -5.72 -14.81 -32.68
N VAL A 149 -5.24 -13.56 -32.84
CA VAL A 149 -3.79 -13.35 -33.02
C VAL A 149 -3.09 -13.60 -31.68
N PRO A 150 -2.08 -14.49 -31.60
CA PRO A 150 -1.34 -14.74 -30.36
C PRO A 150 -0.57 -13.49 -29.91
N LEU A 151 -0.87 -12.99 -28.71
CA LEU A 151 -0.17 -11.86 -28.07
C LEU A 151 1.34 -12.05 -27.80
N PRO A 152 1.94 -13.25 -27.70
CA PRO A 152 3.40 -13.40 -27.55
C PRO A 152 4.21 -12.72 -28.66
N TYR A 153 3.63 -12.55 -29.85
CA TYR A 153 4.26 -11.89 -30.99
C TYR A 153 4.35 -10.35 -30.85
N LEU A 154 3.39 -9.73 -30.15
CA LEU A 154 3.39 -8.27 -29.93
C LEU A 154 4.49 -7.84 -28.93
N ALA A 155 4.98 -8.75 -28.09
CA ALA A 155 6.08 -8.50 -27.17
C ALA A 155 7.43 -8.29 -27.88
N ASP A 156 7.62 -8.88 -29.07
CA ASP A 156 8.88 -8.81 -29.83
C ASP A 156 8.98 -7.57 -30.75
N HIS A 157 7.88 -6.81 -30.93
CA HIS A 157 7.78 -5.69 -31.86
C HIS A 157 7.04 -4.48 -31.24
N PRO A 158 7.74 -3.62 -30.46
CA PRO A 158 7.10 -2.65 -29.59
C PRO A 158 6.29 -1.58 -30.34
N MET A 159 5.04 -1.40 -29.94
CA MET A 159 4.15 -0.38 -30.49
C MET A 159 4.32 0.95 -29.76
N ALA A 160 4.89 1.96 -30.42
CA ALA A 160 4.91 3.33 -29.90
C ALA A 160 3.51 3.97 -29.98
N LEU A 161 2.72 3.86 -28.90
CA LEU A 161 1.47 4.61 -28.75
C LEU A 161 1.76 6.12 -28.60
N ASP A 162 1.39 6.91 -29.61
CA ASP A 162 1.46 8.38 -29.59
C ASP A 162 0.64 8.94 -28.40
N GLU A 163 1.31 9.72 -27.53
CA GLU A 163 0.70 10.39 -26.37
C GLU A 163 -0.49 11.30 -26.75
N LYS A 164 -0.55 11.77 -28.01
CA LYS A 164 -1.65 12.62 -28.50
C LYS A 164 -2.90 11.84 -28.88
N LEU A 165 -2.77 10.55 -29.18
CA LEU A 165 -3.88 9.70 -29.64
C LEU A 165 -4.62 9.03 -28.48
N TYR A 166 -3.92 8.69 -27.39
CA TYR A 166 -4.50 7.98 -26.25
C TYR A 166 -5.74 8.66 -25.63
N PRO A 167 -5.77 9.98 -25.38
CA PRO A 167 -6.95 10.64 -24.79
C PRO A 167 -8.17 10.67 -25.72
N ARG A 168 -7.98 10.35 -27.01
CA ARG A 168 -9.04 10.40 -28.04
C ARG A 168 -9.72 9.06 -28.24
N LEU A 169 -9.13 7.95 -27.77
CA LEU A 169 -9.73 6.62 -27.84
C LEU A 169 -10.95 6.54 -26.93
N ASP A 170 -11.96 5.75 -27.33
CA ASP A 170 -13.06 5.38 -26.45
C ASP A 170 -12.58 4.47 -25.30
N LEU A 171 -13.46 4.16 -24.34
CA LEU A 171 -13.09 3.36 -23.16
C LEU A 171 -12.49 2.00 -23.56
N GLN A 172 -13.01 1.37 -24.62
CA GLN A 172 -12.56 0.07 -25.08
C GLN A 172 -11.20 0.16 -25.79
N GLY A 173 -10.98 1.18 -26.62
CA GLY A 173 -9.71 1.47 -27.26
C GLY A 173 -8.61 1.82 -26.25
N GLN A 174 -8.93 2.60 -25.21
CA GLN A 174 -7.99 2.88 -24.12
C GLN A 174 -7.61 1.61 -23.35
N LEU A 175 -8.59 0.73 -23.08
CA LEU A 175 -8.37 -0.58 -22.44
C LEU A 175 -7.49 -1.50 -23.27
N CYS A 176 -7.73 -1.59 -24.58
CA CYS A 176 -6.90 -2.39 -25.49
C CYS A 176 -5.47 -1.85 -25.57
N ALA A 177 -5.30 -0.53 -25.70
CA ALA A 177 -3.98 0.11 -25.70
C ALA A 177 -3.23 -0.13 -24.38
N ILE A 178 -3.93 -0.08 -23.24
CA ILE A 178 -3.37 -0.43 -21.93
C ILE A 178 -2.97 -1.91 -21.89
N LEU A 179 -3.80 -2.83 -22.37
CA LEU A 179 -3.52 -4.26 -22.32
C LEU A 179 -2.32 -4.64 -23.19
N VAL A 180 -2.21 -4.07 -24.40
CA VAL A 180 -1.03 -4.23 -25.26
C VAL A 180 0.22 -3.74 -24.54
N ALA A 181 0.20 -2.51 -24.02
CA ALA A 181 1.35 -1.94 -23.33
C ALA A 181 1.67 -2.63 -21.98
N ALA A 182 0.70 -3.28 -21.34
CA ALA A 182 0.87 -4.05 -20.12
C ALA A 182 1.51 -5.43 -20.37
N VAL A 183 1.27 -6.03 -21.53
CA VAL A 183 1.97 -7.24 -22.00
C VAL A 183 3.44 -6.93 -22.30
N GLU A 184 3.76 -5.72 -22.76
CA GLU A 184 5.13 -5.24 -23.03
C GLU A 184 5.93 -4.85 -21.77
N GLU A 185 5.46 -5.17 -20.55
CA GLU A 185 6.12 -4.84 -19.26
C GLU A 185 6.52 -3.35 -19.06
N HIS A 186 5.90 -2.40 -19.77
CA HIS A 186 6.28 -1.00 -19.65
C HIS A 186 5.78 -0.37 -18.35
N ALA A 187 6.69 0.17 -17.53
CA ALA A 187 6.37 0.94 -16.32
C ALA A 187 5.46 2.18 -16.58
N SER A 188 5.39 2.66 -17.82
CA SER A 188 4.46 3.71 -18.24
C SER A 188 3.03 3.19 -18.47
N ALA A 189 2.87 1.94 -18.92
CA ALA A 189 1.58 1.27 -19.08
C ALA A 189 0.93 1.00 -17.73
N LEU A 190 1.71 0.55 -16.76
CA LEU A 190 1.29 0.36 -15.37
C LEU A 190 0.73 1.64 -14.74
N ARG A 191 1.42 2.78 -14.95
CA ARG A 191 0.94 4.09 -14.50
C ARG A 191 -0.34 4.53 -15.21
N ARG A 192 -0.39 4.43 -16.55
CA ARG A 192 -1.59 4.76 -17.33
C ARG A 192 -2.79 3.90 -16.96
N MET A 193 -2.57 2.61 -16.70
CA MET A 193 -3.59 1.68 -16.22
C MET A 193 -4.08 2.08 -14.82
N GLN A 194 -3.18 2.45 -13.90
CA GLN A 194 -3.56 2.94 -12.57
C GLN A 194 -4.35 4.25 -12.65
N GLU A 195 -3.95 5.20 -13.50
CA GLU A 195 -4.66 6.46 -13.74
C GLU A 195 -6.04 6.22 -14.35
N PHE A 196 -6.13 5.34 -15.36
CA PHE A 196 -7.38 4.95 -15.98
C PHE A 196 -8.34 4.28 -14.98
N LEU A 197 -7.83 3.36 -14.17
CA LEU A 197 -8.61 2.72 -13.10
C LEU A 197 -9.03 3.72 -12.02
N HIS A 198 -8.21 4.74 -11.74
CA HIS A 198 -8.55 5.82 -10.83
C HIS A 198 -9.68 6.70 -11.38
N LEU A 199 -9.65 7.01 -12.69
CA LEU A 199 -10.62 7.87 -13.37
C LEU A 199 -11.98 7.18 -13.59
N HIS A 200 -11.96 5.92 -14.02
CA HIS A 200 -13.17 5.22 -14.45
C HIS A 200 -13.74 4.25 -13.42
N GLY A 201 -13.07 4.10 -12.27
CA GLY A 201 -13.55 3.33 -11.13
C GLY A 201 -13.67 1.82 -11.39
N GLU A 202 -14.52 1.17 -10.60
CA GLU A 202 -14.58 -0.30 -10.56
C GLU A 202 -15.17 -0.94 -11.82
N ALA A 203 -16.08 -0.25 -12.51
CA ALA A 203 -16.66 -0.77 -13.74
C ALA A 203 -15.61 -0.98 -14.83
N ALA A 204 -14.70 -0.04 -14.98
CA ALA A 204 -13.59 -0.13 -15.94
C ALA A 204 -12.58 -1.20 -15.54
N MET A 205 -12.36 -1.39 -14.23
CA MET A 205 -11.58 -2.51 -13.73
C MET A 205 -12.22 -3.85 -14.14
N VAL A 206 -13.51 -4.06 -13.88
CA VAL A 206 -14.19 -5.30 -14.26
C VAL A 206 -14.12 -5.55 -15.78
N LEU A 207 -14.21 -4.51 -16.61
CA LEU A 207 -14.07 -4.62 -18.06
C LEU A 207 -12.65 -4.99 -18.49
N LEU A 208 -11.63 -4.30 -17.96
CA LEU A 208 -10.21 -4.62 -18.19
C LEU A 208 -9.92 -6.08 -17.85
N LEU A 209 -10.48 -6.55 -16.73
CA LEU A 209 -10.23 -7.89 -16.22
C LEU A 209 -10.93 -8.95 -17.04
N ARG A 210 -12.16 -8.70 -17.50
CA ARG A 210 -12.84 -9.60 -18.45
C ARG A 210 -12.11 -9.66 -19.78
N ALA A 211 -11.55 -8.55 -20.24
CA ALA A 211 -10.74 -8.51 -21.45
C ALA A 211 -9.43 -9.29 -21.27
N ALA A 212 -8.71 -9.08 -20.16
CA ALA A 212 -7.48 -9.80 -19.84
C ALA A 212 -7.70 -11.31 -19.67
N ASP A 213 -8.80 -11.72 -19.01
CA ASP A 213 -9.22 -13.12 -18.85
C ASP A 213 -9.46 -13.77 -20.21
N ARG A 214 -10.27 -13.13 -21.06
CA ARG A 214 -10.58 -13.63 -22.42
C ARG A 214 -9.36 -13.69 -23.32
N ALA A 215 -8.41 -12.76 -23.15
CA ALA A 215 -7.17 -12.73 -23.90
C ALA A 215 -6.10 -13.68 -23.33
N GLY A 216 -6.36 -14.35 -22.19
CA GLY A 216 -5.39 -15.27 -21.57
C GLY A 216 -4.16 -14.56 -20.99
N VAL A 217 -4.25 -13.27 -20.67
CA VAL A 217 -3.10 -12.45 -20.22
C VAL A 217 -3.18 -12.00 -18.76
N LEU A 218 -4.11 -12.57 -17.98
CA LEU A 218 -4.25 -12.24 -16.55
C LEU A 218 -2.93 -12.42 -15.77
N GLU A 219 -2.14 -13.44 -16.10
CA GLU A 219 -0.88 -13.75 -15.42
C GLU A 219 0.18 -12.64 -15.56
N TYR A 220 0.16 -11.89 -16.66
CA TYR A 220 1.09 -10.78 -16.92
C TYR A 220 0.70 -9.52 -16.17
N LEU A 221 -0.58 -9.37 -15.77
CA LEU A 221 -1.01 -8.19 -15.04
C LEU A 221 -0.24 -8.01 -13.72
N PRO A 222 0.01 -6.77 -13.29
CA PRO A 222 0.54 -6.49 -11.96
C PRO A 222 -0.27 -7.21 -10.89
N TRP A 223 0.41 -7.78 -9.89
CA TRP A 223 -0.27 -8.57 -8.85
C TRP A 223 -1.33 -7.75 -8.10
N GLN A 224 -1.15 -6.44 -7.98
CA GLN A 224 -2.11 -5.54 -7.34
C GLN A 224 -3.43 -5.48 -8.10
N ILE A 225 -3.39 -5.61 -9.44
CA ILE A 225 -4.59 -5.69 -10.26
C ILE A 225 -5.20 -7.08 -10.14
N GLN A 226 -4.39 -8.13 -10.26
CA GLN A 226 -4.82 -9.52 -10.04
C GLN A 226 -5.52 -9.70 -8.68
N TYR A 227 -4.97 -9.09 -7.62
CA TYR A 227 -5.53 -9.08 -6.26
C TYR A 227 -6.97 -8.54 -6.26
N ARG A 228 -7.18 -7.37 -6.88
CA ARG A 228 -8.49 -6.72 -6.95
C ARG A 228 -9.53 -7.60 -7.63
N VAL A 229 -9.13 -8.30 -8.71
CA VAL A 229 -9.98 -9.30 -9.39
C VAL A 229 -10.34 -10.41 -8.43
N ALA A 230 -9.30 -11.03 -7.86
CA ALA A 230 -9.40 -12.27 -7.13
C ALA A 230 -10.30 -12.11 -5.91
N ILE A 231 -10.16 -11.02 -5.16
CA ILE A 231 -10.99 -10.73 -4.00
C ILE A 231 -12.43 -10.37 -4.40
N THR A 232 -12.62 -9.63 -5.50
CA THR A 232 -13.97 -9.34 -6.00
C THR A 232 -14.71 -10.61 -6.43
N TRP A 233 -14.03 -11.49 -7.18
CA TRP A 233 -14.56 -12.78 -7.61
C TRP A 233 -14.81 -13.72 -6.45
N LEU A 234 -13.91 -13.76 -5.47
CA LEU A 234 -14.09 -14.53 -4.24
C LEU A 234 -15.40 -14.14 -3.53
N VAL A 235 -15.60 -12.85 -3.28
CA VAL A 235 -16.80 -12.35 -2.57
C VAL A 235 -18.06 -12.57 -3.39
N ALA A 236 -17.98 -12.50 -4.72
CA ALA A 236 -19.09 -12.80 -5.62
C ALA A 236 -19.38 -14.31 -5.76
N GLY A 237 -18.57 -15.19 -5.18
CA GLY A 237 -18.71 -16.65 -5.31
C GLY A 237 -18.36 -17.19 -6.70
N ASP A 238 -17.53 -16.48 -7.46
CA ASP A 238 -17.14 -16.88 -8.82
C ASP A 238 -16.10 -18.00 -8.79
N ALA A 239 -16.45 -19.15 -9.40
CA ALA A 239 -15.59 -20.34 -9.42
C ALA A 239 -14.25 -20.13 -10.12
N ARG A 240 -14.15 -19.15 -11.05
CA ARG A 240 -12.92 -18.85 -11.80
C ARG A 240 -11.76 -18.43 -10.91
N VAL A 241 -12.04 -17.93 -9.70
CA VAL A 241 -11.00 -17.58 -8.72
C VAL A 241 -10.07 -18.76 -8.41
N ARG A 242 -10.52 -20.01 -8.62
CA ARG A 242 -9.73 -21.21 -8.35
C ARG A 242 -8.92 -21.73 -9.54
N THR A 243 -9.26 -21.29 -10.75
CA THR A 243 -8.68 -21.83 -12.00
C THR A 243 -7.61 -20.93 -12.61
N VAL A 244 -7.59 -19.64 -12.24
CA VAL A 244 -6.61 -18.69 -12.76
C VAL A 244 -5.24 -18.90 -12.06
N PRO A 245 -4.13 -18.90 -12.81
CA PRO A 245 -2.78 -18.98 -12.26
C PRO A 245 -2.35 -17.62 -11.65
N TRP A 246 -2.85 -17.33 -10.47
CA TRP A 246 -2.56 -16.07 -9.78
C TRP A 246 -1.09 -15.95 -9.35
N LYS A 247 -0.58 -14.72 -9.32
CA LYS A 247 0.70 -14.40 -8.67
C LYS A 247 0.68 -14.79 -7.19
N SER A 248 1.84 -15.14 -6.64
CA SER A 248 1.93 -15.74 -5.31
C SER A 248 1.31 -14.86 -4.20
N GLU A 249 1.43 -13.53 -4.30
CA GLU A 249 0.80 -12.58 -3.38
C GLU A 249 -0.72 -12.73 -3.34
N VAL A 250 -1.33 -12.94 -4.50
CA VAL A 250 -2.77 -13.08 -4.69
C VAL A 250 -3.21 -14.45 -4.20
N VAL A 251 -2.45 -15.51 -4.49
CA VAL A 251 -2.69 -16.85 -3.93
C VAL A 251 -2.70 -16.79 -2.40
N THR A 252 -1.72 -16.12 -1.79
CA THR A 252 -1.66 -15.99 -0.33
C THR A 252 -2.83 -15.17 0.22
N ALA A 253 -3.21 -14.08 -0.45
CA ALA A 253 -4.38 -13.30 -0.07
C ALA A 253 -5.68 -14.13 -0.09
N LEU A 254 -5.89 -14.89 -1.18
CA LEU A 254 -7.01 -15.80 -1.32
C LEU A 254 -7.01 -16.87 -0.22
N ALA A 255 -5.84 -17.44 0.09
CA ALA A 255 -5.71 -18.42 1.16
C ALA A 255 -6.09 -17.85 2.53
N VAL A 256 -5.71 -16.59 2.83
CA VAL A 256 -6.14 -15.90 4.06
C VAL A 256 -7.66 -15.71 4.08
N ALA A 257 -8.24 -15.26 2.97
CA ALA A 257 -9.66 -14.95 2.87
C ALA A 257 -10.57 -16.21 2.87
N GLN A 258 -10.05 -17.34 2.39
CA GLN A 258 -10.75 -18.62 2.31
C GLN A 258 -10.51 -19.53 3.53
N ALA A 259 -9.62 -19.13 4.45
CA ALA A 259 -9.28 -19.96 5.59
C ALA A 259 -10.50 -20.20 6.48
N THR A 260 -10.81 -21.47 6.75
CA THR A 260 -11.93 -21.89 7.60
C THR A 260 -11.55 -22.05 9.07
N ASP A 261 -10.25 -22.03 9.37
CA ASP A 261 -9.70 -22.28 10.69
C ASP A 261 -8.42 -21.47 10.95
N ARG A 262 -8.05 -21.39 12.24
CA ARG A 262 -6.90 -20.60 12.70
C ARG A 262 -5.56 -21.11 12.20
N VAL A 263 -5.40 -22.42 12.02
CA VAL A 263 -4.14 -23.03 11.59
C VAL A 263 -3.87 -22.67 10.14
N SER A 264 -4.86 -22.86 9.27
CA SER A 264 -4.79 -22.53 7.84
C SER A 264 -4.57 -21.03 7.61
N ALA A 265 -5.29 -20.16 8.34
CA ALA A 265 -5.11 -18.71 8.23
C ALA A 265 -3.74 -18.24 8.68
N ARG A 266 -3.25 -18.79 9.80
CA ARG A 266 -1.90 -18.48 10.29
C ARG A 266 -0.84 -18.94 9.31
N ALA A 267 -0.95 -20.16 8.76
CA ALA A 267 -0.02 -20.65 7.76
C ALA A 267 0.01 -19.76 6.51
N ALA A 268 -1.16 -19.29 6.04
CA ALA A 268 -1.24 -18.35 4.93
C ALA A 268 -0.56 -17.01 5.24
N LEU A 269 -0.78 -16.43 6.42
CA LEU A 269 -0.13 -15.19 6.84
C LEU A 269 1.39 -15.35 7.05
N ASP A 270 1.83 -16.45 7.65
CA ASP A 270 3.26 -16.75 7.81
C ASP A 270 3.92 -16.90 6.42
N GLY A 271 3.24 -17.53 5.46
CA GLY A 271 3.66 -17.58 4.06
C GLY A 271 3.75 -16.20 3.40
N LEU A 272 2.80 -15.30 3.69
CA LEU A 272 2.87 -13.89 3.23
C LEU A 272 4.12 -13.22 3.78
N PHE A 273 4.41 -13.40 5.07
CA PHE A 273 5.57 -12.80 5.71
C PHE A 273 6.87 -13.36 5.13
N ASP A 274 6.98 -14.67 4.92
CA ASP A 274 8.16 -15.26 4.29
C ASP A 274 8.36 -14.74 2.86
N MET A 275 7.29 -14.55 2.11
CA MET A 275 7.33 -13.97 0.77
C MET A 275 7.78 -12.50 0.78
N VAL A 276 7.18 -11.67 1.63
CA VAL A 276 7.57 -10.26 1.82
C VAL A 276 9.05 -10.18 2.18
N ALA A 277 9.49 -10.98 3.15
CA ALA A 277 10.89 -11.03 3.57
C ALA A 277 11.81 -11.45 2.41
N SER A 278 11.46 -12.50 1.69
CA SER A 278 12.27 -12.99 0.55
C SER A 278 12.42 -11.92 -0.53
N ARG A 279 11.33 -11.23 -0.89
CA ARG A 279 11.39 -10.08 -1.83
C ARG A 279 12.17 -8.90 -1.28
N ALA A 280 12.04 -8.65 0.02
CA ALA A 280 12.78 -7.60 0.72
C ALA A 280 14.29 -7.79 0.55
N TYR A 281 14.74 -9.04 0.63
CA TYR A 281 16.14 -9.40 0.55
C TYR A 281 16.62 -9.53 -0.90
N LEU A 282 15.81 -10.07 -1.82
CA LEU A 282 16.26 -10.41 -3.19
C LEU A 282 16.18 -9.26 -4.21
N ASN A 283 15.34 -8.26 -4.00
CA ASN A 283 15.16 -7.14 -4.93
C ASN A 283 15.64 -5.82 -4.26
N THR A 284 15.86 -4.76 -5.05
CA THR A 284 16.09 -3.36 -4.61
C THR A 284 14.84 -2.45 -4.72
N ASP A 285 13.85 -2.78 -5.56
CA ASP A 285 12.64 -1.97 -5.79
C ASP A 285 11.80 -1.76 -4.53
N PRO A 286 11.15 -0.61 -4.30
CA PRO A 286 10.29 -0.45 -3.13
C PRO A 286 9.22 -1.55 -3.03
N LEU A 287 9.08 -2.16 -1.86
CA LEU A 287 8.01 -3.10 -1.57
C LEU A 287 6.70 -2.33 -1.45
N ASP A 288 5.84 -2.50 -2.44
CA ASP A 288 4.48 -1.97 -2.42
C ASP A 288 3.48 -3.11 -2.20
N PHE A 289 2.99 -3.22 -0.97
CA PHE A 289 1.92 -4.12 -0.55
C PHE A 289 0.61 -3.38 -0.25
N THR A 290 0.37 -2.23 -0.90
CA THR A 290 -0.83 -1.41 -0.68
C THR A 290 -2.16 -2.18 -0.73
N PRO A 291 -2.34 -3.22 -1.59
CA PRO A 291 -3.57 -4.02 -1.54
C PRO A 291 -3.77 -4.80 -0.24
N LEU A 292 -2.70 -5.26 0.40
CA LEU A 292 -2.77 -6.06 1.63
C LEU A 292 -2.59 -5.22 2.89
N VAL A 293 -1.97 -4.05 2.77
CA VAL A 293 -1.63 -3.15 3.86
C VAL A 293 -2.01 -1.73 3.48
N PRO A 294 -2.92 -1.07 4.21
CA PRO A 294 -3.41 0.25 3.85
C PRO A 294 -2.28 1.26 3.67
N PRO A 295 -2.33 2.13 2.64
CA PRO A 295 -1.29 3.11 2.38
C PRO A 295 -1.30 4.20 3.45
N CYS A 296 -0.14 4.82 3.71
CA CYS A 296 -0.08 5.97 4.61
C CYS A 296 -0.68 7.21 3.92
N ARG A 297 -1.76 7.76 4.49
CA ARG A 297 -2.40 8.98 3.97
C ARG A 297 -1.77 10.27 4.48
N ASN A 298 -0.85 10.18 5.44
CA ASN A 298 -0.28 11.36 6.08
C ASN A 298 0.94 11.86 5.29
N LYS A 299 0.76 12.97 4.56
CA LYS A 299 1.82 13.58 3.75
C LYS A 299 3.01 14.12 4.56
N ALA A 300 2.86 14.27 5.89
CA ALA A 300 3.95 14.70 6.76
C ALA A 300 4.95 13.57 7.08
N VAL A 301 4.65 12.31 6.72
CA VAL A 301 5.57 11.18 6.88
C VAL A 301 5.91 10.58 5.52
N SER A 302 7.15 10.11 5.37
CA SER A 302 7.63 9.44 4.17
C SER A 302 7.36 7.93 4.17
N CYS A 303 6.26 7.49 4.78
CA CYS A 303 5.92 6.07 4.89
C CYS A 303 5.00 5.66 3.72
N THR A 304 5.26 4.51 3.11
CA THR A 304 4.38 3.96 2.06
C THR A 304 3.14 3.34 2.68
N HIS A 305 3.33 2.54 3.73
CA HIS A 305 2.27 1.80 4.42
C HIS A 305 1.91 2.47 5.74
N CYS A 306 0.66 2.34 6.18
CA CYS A 306 0.19 2.90 7.44
C CYS A 306 0.77 2.14 8.65
N GLU A 307 1.43 2.86 9.55
CA GLU A 307 1.98 2.31 10.81
C GLU A 307 1.12 2.69 12.04
N GLY A 308 -0.01 3.36 11.80
CA GLY A 308 -0.86 3.86 12.86
C GLY A 308 -1.45 2.73 13.69
N SER A 309 -1.27 2.80 15.00
CA SER A 309 -1.86 1.86 15.96
C SER A 309 -2.85 2.59 16.88
N ARG A 310 -3.78 1.85 17.48
CA ARG A 310 -4.78 2.44 18.39
C ARG A 310 -4.11 3.18 19.55
N TRP A 311 -4.56 4.40 19.81
CA TRP A 311 -4.05 5.27 20.86
C TRP A 311 -5.18 6.04 21.54
N MET A 312 -5.38 5.82 22.83
CA MET A 312 -6.56 6.34 23.54
C MET A 312 -7.87 5.86 22.89
N SER A 313 -9.04 6.39 23.27
CA SER A 313 -10.33 5.84 22.82
C SER A 313 -10.54 5.97 21.30
N ASP A 314 -10.13 7.10 20.72
CA ASP A 314 -10.49 7.49 19.34
C ASP A 314 -9.33 8.05 18.52
N ALA A 315 -8.08 7.92 18.99
CA ALA A 315 -6.92 8.39 18.24
C ALA A 315 -6.04 7.23 17.77
N ALA A 316 -5.16 7.53 16.84
CA ALA A 316 -4.10 6.63 16.41
C ALA A 316 -2.75 7.22 16.79
N TYR A 317 -1.82 6.39 17.25
CA TYR A 317 -0.42 6.75 17.42
C TYR A 317 0.34 6.33 16.17
N CYS A 318 1.06 7.27 15.57
CA CYS A 318 1.97 6.98 14.46
C CYS A 318 3.41 6.90 15.01
N PRO A 319 4.06 5.73 14.96
CA PRO A 319 5.45 5.57 15.39
C PRO A 319 6.40 6.53 14.69
N THR A 320 6.24 6.73 13.38
CA THR A 320 7.07 7.66 12.60
C THR A 320 6.89 9.13 13.01
N LEU A 321 5.68 9.57 13.38
CA LEU A 321 5.46 10.91 13.96
C LEU A 321 5.84 11.02 15.44
N ARG A 322 5.98 9.87 16.11
CA ARG A 322 6.15 9.76 17.57
C ARG A 322 5.05 10.46 18.35
N GLY A 323 3.82 10.38 17.87
CA GLY A 323 2.69 11.11 18.42
C GLY A 323 1.36 10.74 17.78
N PRO A 324 0.30 11.53 18.02
CA PRO A 324 -0.96 11.34 17.32
C PRO A 324 -0.74 11.37 15.81
N CYS A 325 -1.39 10.46 15.11
CA CYS A 325 -1.57 10.56 13.68
C CYS A 325 -2.57 11.67 13.38
N THR A 326 -2.11 12.91 13.39
CA THR A 326 -2.90 14.05 12.93
C THR A 326 -2.81 14.05 11.41
N LEU A 327 -3.78 13.45 10.71
CA LEU A 327 -3.98 13.88 9.34
C LEU A 327 -4.39 15.34 9.40
N ASP A 328 -3.67 16.17 8.66
CA ASP A 328 -4.11 17.53 8.35
C ASP A 328 -5.32 17.43 7.39
N LEU A 329 -6.45 16.93 7.91
CA LEU A 329 -7.73 16.91 7.21
C LEU A 329 -8.36 18.30 7.30
N ARG A 330 -7.62 19.35 6.92
CA ARG A 330 -8.19 20.66 6.64
C ARG A 330 -9.18 20.50 5.47
N GLY A 331 -10.40 20.06 5.79
CA GLY A 331 -11.46 19.75 4.83
C GLY A 331 -12.33 18.54 5.17
N ALA A 332 -11.91 17.60 6.03
CA ALA A 332 -12.81 16.51 6.44
C ALA A 332 -13.65 16.94 7.64
N SER A 333 -14.96 16.68 7.56
CA SER A 333 -15.88 16.94 8.66
C SER A 333 -15.38 16.31 9.97
N PRO A 334 -15.45 17.01 11.12
CA PRO A 334 -15.11 16.47 12.44
C PRO A 334 -15.82 15.15 12.79
N THR A 335 -16.91 14.82 12.09
CA THR A 335 -17.66 13.58 12.27
C THR A 335 -16.96 12.37 11.65
N ILE A 336 -16.12 12.54 10.62
CA ILE A 336 -15.32 11.45 10.00
C ILE A 336 -14.05 11.15 10.83
N MET A 337 -13.69 12.04 11.76
CA MET A 337 -12.55 11.82 12.68
C MET A 337 -12.84 10.81 13.80
N ARG A 338 -14.10 10.38 13.97
CA ARG A 338 -14.50 9.48 15.04
C ARG A 338 -14.74 8.10 14.44
N ILE A 339 -13.99 7.12 14.94
CA ILE A 339 -14.12 5.66 14.73
C ILE A 339 -13.24 5.09 13.61
N ASP A 340 -13.03 5.82 12.49
CA ASP A 340 -12.16 5.41 11.36
C ASP A 340 -11.15 6.51 10.99
N GLY A 341 -10.31 6.89 11.95
CA GLY A 341 -9.25 7.88 11.70
C GLY A 341 -8.28 7.48 10.56
N PRO A 342 -7.25 8.29 10.28
CA PRO A 342 -6.19 7.99 9.29
C PRO A 342 -5.65 6.57 9.26
N ALA A 343 -5.60 6.00 10.45
CA ALA A 343 -5.02 4.71 10.70
C ALA A 343 -6.13 3.69 10.56
N TRP A 344 -5.92 2.80 9.61
CA TRP A 344 -6.82 1.71 9.29
C TRP A 344 -6.74 0.63 10.37
N ILE A 345 -7.37 0.94 11.50
CA ILE A 345 -7.26 0.20 12.76
C ILE A 345 -8.29 -0.93 12.80
N ARG A 346 -9.46 -0.75 12.18
CA ARG A 346 -10.56 -1.73 12.19
C ARG A 346 -10.86 -2.21 10.77
N PRO A 347 -11.38 -3.44 10.61
CA PRO A 347 -11.87 -3.91 9.32
C PRO A 347 -13.06 -3.05 8.88
N ASN A 348 -13.03 -2.57 7.64
CA ASN A 348 -14.10 -1.81 7.02
C ASN A 348 -14.70 -2.58 5.84
N LEU A 349 -15.72 -3.41 6.12
CA LEU A 349 -16.44 -4.16 5.09
C LEU A 349 -17.37 -3.32 4.21
N THR A 350 -17.54 -2.02 4.51
CA THR A 350 -18.28 -1.12 3.61
C THR A 350 -17.46 -0.75 2.37
N LEU A 351 -16.17 -1.04 2.40
CA LEU A 351 -15.31 -0.87 1.24
C LEU A 351 -15.60 -1.93 0.20
N PRO A 352 -15.41 -1.59 -1.08
CA PRO A 352 -15.44 -2.60 -2.11
C PRO A 352 -14.41 -3.70 -1.86
N PRO A 353 -14.70 -4.97 -2.19
CA PRO A 353 -13.77 -6.10 -2.01
C PRO A 353 -12.38 -5.86 -2.59
N ALA A 354 -12.29 -5.15 -3.72
CA ALA A 354 -11.01 -4.79 -4.33
C ALA A 354 -10.10 -3.90 -3.45
N GLN A 355 -10.64 -3.29 -2.39
CA GLN A 355 -9.92 -2.42 -1.47
C GLN A 355 -9.75 -3.03 -0.07
N TRP A 356 -10.17 -4.28 0.11
CA TRP A 356 -9.98 -5.01 1.36
C TRP A 356 -8.48 -5.19 1.62
N SER A 357 -8.05 -4.94 2.85
CA SER A 357 -6.71 -5.27 3.33
C SER A 357 -6.75 -6.60 4.06
N VAL A 358 -5.61 -7.05 4.60
CA VAL A 358 -5.56 -8.28 5.39
C VAL A 358 -6.53 -8.29 6.58
N LEU A 359 -6.90 -7.13 7.14
CA LEU A 359 -7.91 -7.05 8.21
C LEU A 359 -9.30 -7.42 7.71
N GLU A 360 -9.72 -6.87 6.57
CA GLU A 360 -11.00 -7.20 5.95
C GLU A 360 -11.04 -8.67 5.50
N LEU A 361 -9.94 -9.19 4.95
CA LEU A 361 -9.86 -10.61 4.56
C LEU A 361 -10.05 -11.54 5.76
N LEU A 362 -9.37 -11.28 6.87
CA LEU A 362 -9.53 -12.06 8.10
C LEU A 362 -10.94 -11.94 8.69
N HIS A 363 -11.49 -10.74 8.69
CA HIS A 363 -12.84 -10.51 9.19
C HIS A 363 -13.89 -11.23 8.32
N HIS A 364 -13.71 -11.22 6.98
CA HIS A 364 -14.55 -11.97 6.05
C HIS A 364 -14.48 -13.48 6.31
N ALA A 365 -13.30 -14.01 6.64
CA ALA A 365 -13.10 -15.39 7.05
C ALA A 365 -13.65 -15.72 8.45
N GLY A 366 -14.20 -14.74 9.19
CA GLY A 366 -14.67 -14.94 10.56
C GLY A 366 -13.55 -15.12 11.60
N LEU A 367 -12.33 -14.68 11.28
CA LEU A 367 -11.13 -14.86 12.09
C LEU A 367 -10.64 -13.54 12.68
N LYS A 368 -10.06 -13.62 13.88
CA LYS A 368 -9.49 -12.46 14.58
C LYS A 368 -7.96 -12.54 14.63
N PRO A 369 -7.22 -11.47 14.31
CA PRO A 369 -5.76 -11.46 14.36
C PRO A 369 -5.15 -11.99 15.65
N LYS A 370 -5.69 -11.62 16.82
CA LYS A 370 -5.17 -12.04 18.13
C LYS A 370 -5.36 -13.54 18.40
N GLU A 371 -6.31 -14.18 17.72
CA GLU A 371 -6.47 -15.64 17.79
C GLU A 371 -5.41 -16.38 16.97
N LEU A 372 -4.86 -15.73 15.93
CA LEU A 372 -3.77 -16.26 15.11
C LEU A 372 -2.41 -16.00 15.77
N TYR A 373 -2.25 -14.80 16.35
CA TYR A 373 -1.03 -14.31 17.00
C TYR A 373 -1.35 -13.79 18.42
N PRO A 374 -1.37 -14.68 19.44
CA PRO A 374 -1.71 -14.32 20.83
C PRO A 374 -0.84 -13.23 21.47
N GLU A 375 0.36 -13.02 20.94
CA GLU A 375 1.32 -11.98 21.33
C GLU A 375 0.91 -10.56 20.88
N LEU A 376 -0.11 -10.43 20.03
CA LEU A 376 -0.74 -9.15 19.73
C LEU A 376 -1.46 -8.62 20.96
N ARG A 377 -1.30 -7.34 21.25
CA ARG A 377 -2.04 -6.70 22.35
C ARG A 377 -3.53 -6.64 22.01
N ASN A 378 -3.83 -6.34 20.76
CA ASN A 378 -5.17 -6.22 20.21
C ASN A 378 -5.19 -6.58 18.71
N ASP A 379 -6.38 -6.82 18.17
CA ASP A 379 -6.55 -7.29 16.78
C ASP A 379 -6.02 -6.26 15.76
N GLU A 380 -6.15 -4.99 16.11
CA GLU A 380 -5.79 -3.84 15.27
C GLU A 380 -4.27 -3.71 15.07
N GLU A 381 -3.46 -4.37 15.92
CA GLU A 381 -2.01 -4.27 15.89
C GLU A 381 -1.39 -5.00 14.69
N LEU A 382 -2.06 -6.00 14.12
CA LEU A 382 -1.54 -6.80 12.99
C LEU A 382 -1.12 -5.95 11.80
N VAL A 383 -2.04 -5.14 11.26
CA VAL A 383 -1.78 -4.29 10.09
C VAL A 383 -0.77 -3.20 10.42
N SER A 384 -0.86 -2.58 11.59
CA SER A 384 0.08 -1.52 11.99
C SER A 384 1.53 -2.04 12.07
N ARG A 385 1.72 -3.26 12.60
CA ARG A 385 3.02 -3.91 12.69
C ARG A 385 3.52 -4.37 11.32
N LEU A 386 2.64 -4.92 10.48
CA LEU A 386 2.97 -5.30 9.11
C LEU A 386 3.39 -4.07 8.27
N GLY A 387 2.66 -2.96 8.36
CA GLY A 387 2.99 -1.70 7.71
C GLY A 387 4.32 -1.11 8.21
N GLY A 388 4.52 -1.07 9.53
CA GLY A 388 5.80 -0.65 10.12
C GLY A 388 6.97 -1.52 9.67
N TRP A 389 6.77 -2.84 9.60
CA TRP A 389 7.77 -3.78 9.14
C TRP A 389 8.11 -3.58 7.66
N LEU A 390 7.11 -3.46 6.77
CA LEU A 390 7.31 -3.20 5.33
C LEU A 390 8.05 -1.88 5.08
N ASN A 391 7.62 -0.81 5.73
CA ASN A 391 8.30 0.48 5.64
C ASN A 391 9.75 0.38 6.11
N ARG A 392 10.00 -0.41 7.16
CA ARG A 392 11.36 -0.58 7.68
C ARG A 392 12.23 -1.41 6.75
N LEU A 393 11.70 -2.47 6.15
CA LEU A 393 12.39 -3.21 5.09
C LEU A 393 12.77 -2.29 3.94
N ASN A 394 11.85 -1.46 3.45
CA ASN A 394 12.13 -0.46 2.42
C ASN A 394 13.25 0.51 2.83
N LYS A 395 13.29 0.94 4.10
CA LYS A 395 14.36 1.81 4.62
C LYS A 395 15.74 1.13 4.61
N ILE A 396 15.82 -0.18 4.91
CA ILE A 396 17.12 -0.89 4.98
C ILE A 396 17.57 -1.55 3.67
N ARG A 397 16.73 -1.62 2.64
CA ARG A 397 17.04 -2.31 1.37
C ARG A 397 18.38 -1.93 0.76
N SER A 398 18.69 -0.64 0.69
CA SER A 398 19.98 -0.17 0.17
C SER A 398 21.18 -0.62 1.00
N ARG A 399 20.97 -0.92 2.29
CA ARG A 399 22.00 -1.42 3.22
C ARG A 399 22.08 -2.94 3.26
N LEU A 400 21.18 -3.67 2.60
CA LEU A 400 21.22 -5.14 2.56
C LEU A 400 22.27 -5.70 1.59
N ARG A 401 23.01 -4.85 0.87
CA ARG A 401 24.17 -5.26 0.06
C ARG A 401 25.47 -5.15 0.85
N CYS A 402 26.37 -6.10 0.64
CA CYS A 402 27.71 -6.05 1.19
C CYS A 402 28.51 -4.91 0.54
N GLN A 403 29.20 -4.09 1.34
CA GLN A 403 30.01 -2.97 0.81
C GLN A 403 31.27 -3.46 0.08
N THR A 404 31.71 -4.70 0.35
CA THR A 404 32.92 -5.29 -0.24
C THR A 404 32.66 -5.94 -1.60
N CYS A 405 31.63 -6.80 -1.69
CA CYS A 405 31.35 -7.58 -2.91
C CYS A 405 30.05 -7.20 -3.62
N SER A 406 29.28 -6.24 -3.08
CA SER A 406 27.96 -5.80 -3.61
C SER A 406 26.87 -6.88 -3.66
N THR A 407 27.13 -8.10 -3.21
CA THR A 407 26.14 -9.18 -3.13
C THR A 407 25.15 -8.92 -1.99
N ILE A 408 23.95 -9.47 -2.14
CA ILE A 408 22.89 -9.39 -1.14
C ILE A 408 23.31 -10.20 0.08
N MET A 409 23.19 -9.61 1.27
CA MET A 409 23.51 -10.28 2.52
C MET A 409 22.35 -11.17 2.97
N HIS A 410 22.67 -12.37 3.43
CA HIS A 410 21.69 -13.35 3.87
C HIS A 410 21.24 -13.07 5.31
N PRO A 411 19.91 -13.05 5.58
CA PRO A 411 19.39 -12.88 6.93
C PRO A 411 19.72 -14.08 7.83
N ARG A 412 20.23 -13.84 9.03
CA ARG A 412 20.41 -14.90 10.04
C ARG A 412 19.10 -15.10 10.83
N LYS A 413 18.25 -16.01 10.34
CA LYS A 413 16.91 -16.30 10.90
C LYS A 413 16.90 -16.68 12.39
N LYS A 414 18.00 -17.16 12.98
CA LYS A 414 18.07 -17.42 14.43
C LYS A 414 17.88 -16.19 15.31
N TYR A 415 18.10 -15.00 14.76
CA TYR A 415 17.82 -13.72 15.44
C TYR A 415 16.45 -13.16 15.08
N ALA A 416 15.64 -13.92 14.31
CA ALA A 416 14.31 -13.52 13.93
C ALA A 416 13.42 -13.44 15.17
N LYS A 417 12.86 -12.26 15.46
CA LYS A 417 11.78 -12.12 16.43
C LYS A 417 10.51 -11.75 15.69
N PHE A 418 9.49 -12.59 15.80
CA PHE A 418 8.19 -12.32 15.20
C PHE A 418 7.73 -10.92 15.62
N MET A 419 7.41 -10.08 14.64
CA MET A 419 6.88 -8.72 14.84
C MET A 419 7.75 -7.71 15.61
N ALA A 420 9.06 -7.96 15.78
CA ALA A 420 9.97 -6.88 16.14
C ALA A 420 10.01 -5.83 15.00
N LYS A 421 10.40 -4.57 15.31
CA LYS A 421 10.60 -3.51 14.30
C LYS A 421 11.42 -4.01 13.10
N PHE A 422 12.38 -4.88 13.40
CA PHE A 422 13.05 -5.75 12.46
C PHE A 422 12.82 -7.19 12.89
N PRO A 423 12.16 -8.03 12.10
CA PRO A 423 12.15 -9.44 12.40
C PRO A 423 13.59 -9.95 12.42
N VAL A 424 14.40 -9.64 11.39
CA VAL A 424 15.82 -10.00 11.36
C VAL A 424 16.69 -8.74 11.42
N THR A 425 17.63 -8.72 12.36
CA THR A 425 18.58 -7.61 12.58
C THR A 425 20.01 -7.95 12.20
N VAL A 426 20.32 -9.23 11.93
CA VAL A 426 21.69 -9.69 11.68
C VAL A 426 21.75 -10.35 10.30
N PHE A 427 22.71 -9.90 9.50
CA PHE A 427 22.93 -10.29 8.12
C PHE A 427 24.35 -10.80 7.94
N ALA A 428 24.55 -11.76 7.04
CA ALA A 428 25.86 -12.34 6.76
C ALA A 428 26.15 -12.33 5.26
N CYS A 429 27.42 -12.23 4.92
CA CYS A 429 27.94 -12.33 3.56
C CYS A 429 29.18 -13.21 3.59
N GLU A 430 29.37 -14.06 2.60
CA GLU A 430 30.55 -14.95 2.50
C GLU A 430 31.87 -14.16 2.44
N HIS A 431 31.84 -12.97 1.82
CA HIS A 431 32.99 -12.08 1.69
C HIS A 431 33.10 -11.04 2.82
N HIS A 432 32.22 -11.08 3.82
CA HIS A 432 32.28 -10.17 4.98
C HIS A 432 32.42 -11.00 6.27
N PRO A 433 33.59 -11.01 6.91
CA PRO A 433 33.91 -11.98 7.97
C PRO A 433 33.04 -11.82 9.21
N ILE A 434 32.55 -10.62 9.46
CA ILE A 434 31.73 -10.29 10.63
C ILE A 434 30.29 -10.07 10.19
N PRO A 435 29.29 -10.69 10.84
CA PRO A 435 27.89 -10.41 10.53
C PRO A 435 27.56 -8.93 10.73
N VAL A 436 26.82 -8.36 9.78
CA VAL A 436 26.34 -6.98 9.84
C VAL A 436 25.07 -6.94 10.68
N LYS A 437 25.05 -6.07 11.69
CA LYS A 437 23.87 -5.79 12.50
C LYS A 437 23.23 -4.48 12.06
N LEU A 438 21.97 -4.56 11.64
CA LEU A 438 21.12 -3.40 11.32
C LEU A 438 20.07 -3.25 12.43
N THR A 439 20.06 -2.09 13.08
CA THR A 439 19.09 -1.77 14.13
C THR A 439 18.53 -0.35 13.98
N ASP A 440 17.57 0.00 14.82
CA ASP A 440 16.93 1.30 14.90
C ASP A 440 17.51 2.09 16.05
N CYS A 441 17.84 3.36 15.82
CA CYS A 441 18.09 4.25 16.93
C CYS A 441 16.77 4.63 17.59
N TRP A 442 16.56 4.22 18.84
CA TRP A 442 15.35 4.58 19.60
C TRP A 442 15.14 6.10 19.71
N LEU A 443 16.22 6.90 19.63
CA LEU A 443 16.17 8.34 19.84
C LEU A 443 15.96 9.17 18.56
N CYS A 444 16.49 8.75 17.41
CA CYS A 444 16.33 9.49 16.15
C CYS A 444 15.72 8.68 15.00
N ASP A 445 15.35 7.42 15.22
CA ASP A 445 14.82 6.44 14.25
C ASP A 445 15.71 6.15 13.03
N ASP A 446 16.95 6.66 13.05
CA ASP A 446 17.92 6.37 12.01
C ASP A 446 18.38 4.91 12.07
N ILE A 447 18.84 4.39 10.94
CA ILE A 447 19.40 3.04 10.87
C ILE A 447 20.79 3.07 11.49
N ILE A 448 20.99 2.23 12.50
CA ILE A 448 22.33 1.92 13.00
C ILE A 448 22.81 0.70 12.23
N ASP A 449 23.85 0.89 11.44
CA ASP A 449 24.52 -0.15 10.68
C ASP A 449 25.88 -0.41 11.32
N SER A 450 26.14 -1.65 11.73
CA SER A 450 27.38 -1.98 12.43
C SER A 450 28.64 -1.78 11.59
N ARG A 451 28.53 -1.60 10.27
CA ARG A 451 29.66 -1.22 9.41
C ARG A 451 30.04 0.24 9.60
N ASP A 452 29.03 1.11 9.70
CA ASP A 452 29.21 2.54 9.91
C ASP A 452 29.47 2.88 11.38
N SER A 453 28.90 2.07 12.29
CA SER A 453 29.04 2.17 13.74
C SER A 453 29.44 0.83 14.36
N PRO A 454 30.72 0.44 14.28
CA PRO A 454 31.19 -0.82 14.85
C PRO A 454 31.23 -0.79 16.39
N ILE A 455 31.14 0.39 17.00
CA ILE A 455 31.33 0.59 18.44
C ILE A 455 30.03 0.29 19.19
N SER A 456 30.11 -0.61 20.17
CA SER A 456 29.04 -0.83 21.15
C SER A 456 29.07 0.20 22.29
N ASP A 457 27.93 0.41 22.92
CA ASP A 457 27.84 1.30 24.10
C ASP A 457 28.61 0.77 25.33
N GLY A 458 29.14 -0.46 25.27
CA GLY A 458 29.92 -1.12 26.32
C GLY A 458 29.09 -1.64 27.49
N GLN A 459 27.80 -1.32 27.56
CA GLN A 459 26.87 -1.78 28.59
C GLN A 459 25.88 -2.80 28.05
N SER A 460 25.85 -2.98 26.74
CA SER A 460 24.92 -3.83 26.01
C SER A 460 25.57 -4.30 24.70
N THR A 461 24.80 -5.04 23.90
CA THR A 461 25.20 -5.42 22.54
C THR A 461 24.77 -4.39 21.48
N TYR A 462 24.24 -3.23 21.89
CA TYR A 462 23.80 -2.18 20.97
C TYR A 462 24.96 -1.33 20.48
N ASN A 463 24.99 -1.12 19.16
CA ASN A 463 25.88 -0.17 18.50
C ASN A 463 25.41 1.26 18.77
N ILE A 464 26.36 2.19 18.87
CA ILE A 464 26.06 3.61 19.14
C ILE A 464 25.59 4.27 17.85
N CYS A 465 24.49 5.01 17.85
CA CYS A 465 24.03 5.70 16.64
C CYS A 465 25.04 6.77 16.16
N CYS A 466 25.55 6.68 14.92
CA CYS A 466 26.47 7.68 14.37
C CYS A 466 25.88 9.09 14.23
N ARG A 467 24.55 9.21 14.17
CA ARG A 467 23.90 10.52 14.02
C ARG A 467 23.73 11.27 15.34
N CYS A 468 23.39 10.53 16.40
CA CYS A 468 22.90 11.15 17.64
C CYS A 468 23.60 10.63 18.91
N GLY A 469 24.52 9.67 18.78
CA GLY A 469 25.31 9.11 19.88
C GLY A 469 24.57 8.23 20.87
N ALA A 470 23.29 7.91 20.62
CA ALA A 470 22.52 7.04 21.51
C ALA A 470 22.92 5.56 21.39
N GLY A 471 23.17 4.93 22.54
CA GLY A 471 23.27 3.47 22.70
C GLY A 471 21.90 2.86 23.06
N GLU A 472 21.89 1.89 23.98
CA GLU A 472 20.65 1.30 24.49
C GLU A 472 19.73 2.33 25.20
N GLU A 473 18.41 2.16 25.06
CA GLU A 473 17.41 3.06 25.63
C GLU A 473 17.46 3.09 27.16
N GLY A 474 17.26 4.28 27.74
CA GLY A 474 17.24 4.48 29.19
C GLY A 474 18.63 4.51 29.85
N LYS A 475 19.70 4.23 29.11
CA LYS A 475 21.08 4.39 29.59
C LYS A 475 21.62 5.76 29.15
N ALA A 476 22.11 6.57 30.09
CA ALA A 476 22.71 7.89 29.83
C ALA A 476 24.08 7.75 29.12
N THR A 477 24.05 7.29 27.87
CA THR A 477 25.21 6.87 27.08
C THR A 477 25.67 7.93 26.09
N ILE A 478 24.84 8.95 25.82
CA ILE A 478 25.12 9.92 24.76
C ILE A 478 26.35 10.75 25.12
N GLY A 479 27.36 10.66 24.25
CA GLY A 479 28.63 11.36 24.41
C GLY A 479 29.64 10.66 25.32
N ARG A 480 29.29 9.51 25.94
CA ARG A 480 30.29 8.70 26.69
C ARG A 480 31.35 8.10 25.80
N ARG A 481 30.97 7.71 24.58
CA ARG A 481 31.86 7.12 23.58
C ARG A 481 31.54 7.67 22.21
N CYS A 482 32.58 7.89 21.42
CA CYS A 482 32.46 8.24 20.02
C CYS A 482 31.98 7.01 19.21
N PRO A 483 30.93 7.14 18.36
CA PRO A 483 30.45 6.02 17.55
C PRO A 483 31.45 5.56 16.49
N THR A 484 32.40 6.41 16.09
CA THR A 484 33.41 6.09 15.07
C THR A 484 34.65 5.42 15.67
N CYS A 485 35.25 6.00 16.73
CA CYS A 485 36.55 5.54 17.24
C CYS A 485 36.49 4.88 18.62
N GLY A 486 35.32 4.87 19.28
CA GLY A 486 35.10 4.24 20.58
C GLY A 486 35.68 4.95 21.79
N GLN A 487 36.46 6.01 21.59
CA GLN A 487 37.05 6.83 22.65
C GLN A 487 36.04 7.83 23.21
N GLY A 488 36.22 8.22 24.47
CA GLY A 488 35.42 9.26 25.11
C GLY A 488 35.98 9.71 26.45
N PRO A 489 35.30 10.63 27.16
CA PRO A 489 34.04 11.26 26.74
C PRO A 489 34.23 12.22 25.55
N MET A 490 33.18 12.41 24.76
CA MET A 490 33.10 13.45 23.72
C MET A 490 32.96 14.84 24.38
N ARG A 491 33.21 15.92 23.66
CA ARG A 491 33.15 17.30 24.18
C ARG A 491 31.95 18.04 23.59
N LEU A 492 31.20 18.75 24.43
CA LEU A 492 30.10 19.60 23.95
C LEU A 492 30.66 20.83 23.25
N LYS A 493 30.20 21.08 22.02
CA LYS A 493 30.58 22.23 21.20
C LYS A 493 29.32 22.94 20.74
N THR A 494 29.33 24.26 20.82
CA THR A 494 28.25 25.07 20.25
C THR A 494 28.71 25.63 18.91
N ARG A 495 27.97 25.35 17.84
CA ARG A 495 28.25 25.88 16.50
C ARG A 495 27.13 26.83 16.08
N ALA A 496 27.51 28.01 15.60
CA ALA A 496 26.56 28.91 14.94
C ALA A 496 26.12 28.28 13.60
N THR A 497 24.83 28.31 13.33
CA THR A 497 24.21 27.88 12.06
C THR A 497 23.30 29.00 11.55
N VAL A 498 22.90 28.93 10.28
CA VAL A 498 21.99 29.91 9.66
C VAL A 498 20.67 30.02 10.45
N ASN A 499 20.24 28.92 11.09
CA ASN A 499 18.99 28.85 11.86
C ASN A 499 19.21 28.95 13.38
N GLY A 500 20.32 29.56 13.84
CA GLY A 500 20.64 29.74 15.26
C GLY A 500 21.80 28.88 15.75
N ARG A 501 21.91 28.64 17.07
CA ARG A 501 22.99 27.84 17.65
C ARG A 501 22.60 26.36 17.72
N ARG A 502 23.42 25.47 17.16
CA ARG A 502 23.30 24.01 17.36
C ARG A 502 24.34 23.53 18.35
N GLN A 503 23.92 22.67 19.26
CA GLN A 503 24.82 21.92 20.14
C GLN A 503 25.21 20.64 19.42
N MET A 504 26.50 20.32 19.44
CA MET A 504 27.08 19.12 18.87
C MET A 504 28.03 18.49 19.89
N LEU A 505 28.27 17.19 19.81
CA LEU A 505 29.37 16.56 20.52
C LEU A 505 30.49 16.25 19.54
N GLU A 506 31.71 16.65 19.90
CA GLU A 506 32.93 16.44 19.13
C GLU A 506 33.78 15.36 19.81
N CYS A 507 34.34 14.43 19.03
CA CYS A 507 35.25 13.44 19.60
C CYS A 507 36.49 14.13 20.20
N SER A 508 36.88 13.73 21.41
CA SER A 508 38.06 14.26 22.10
C SER A 508 39.38 13.66 21.60
N ARG A 509 39.33 12.56 20.83
CA ARG A 509 40.52 11.88 20.29
C ARG A 509 41.11 12.69 19.14
N SER A 510 42.39 13.03 19.24
CA SER A 510 43.14 13.62 18.13
C SER A 510 43.03 12.74 16.87
N GLY A 511 42.75 13.38 15.72
CA GLY A 511 42.57 12.71 14.43
C GLY A 511 41.16 12.15 14.17
N CYS A 512 40.25 12.16 15.15
CA CYS A 512 38.86 11.75 14.93
C CYS A 512 37.97 12.96 14.63
N SER A 513 37.42 13.04 13.42
CA SER A 513 36.53 14.14 12.96
C SER A 513 35.05 13.91 13.28
N CYS A 514 34.73 12.93 14.13
CA CYS A 514 33.35 12.59 14.44
C CYS A 514 32.64 13.73 15.19
N LEU A 515 31.54 14.19 14.60
CA LEU A 515 30.60 15.16 15.16
C LEU A 515 29.21 14.54 15.19
N ILE A 516 28.52 14.64 16.32
CA ILE A 516 27.12 14.20 16.45
C ILE A 516 26.22 15.36 16.87
N ASP A 517 25.03 15.43 16.27
CA ASP A 517 24.05 16.45 16.61
C ASP A 517 23.46 16.18 18.01
N VAL A 518 23.22 17.25 18.79
CA VAL A 518 22.46 17.20 20.04
C VAL A 518 21.09 17.86 19.85
N PHE A 519 20.06 17.05 19.66
CA PHE A 519 18.67 17.50 19.59
C PHE A 519 18.12 17.84 20.98
N PRO A 520 17.14 18.75 21.10
CA PRO A 520 16.55 19.13 22.40
C PRO A 520 16.08 17.95 23.24
N LYS A 521 15.48 16.92 22.61
CA LYS A 521 15.02 15.70 23.28
C LYS A 521 16.15 14.86 23.89
N GLN A 522 17.40 15.08 23.49
CA GLN A 522 18.57 14.31 23.93
C GLN A 522 19.20 14.83 25.23
N LYS A 523 18.91 16.09 25.62
CA LYS A 523 19.57 16.72 26.77
C LYS A 523 19.45 15.92 28.06
N ARG A 524 18.31 15.24 28.27
CA ARG A 524 18.06 14.36 29.42
C ARG A 524 18.81 13.02 29.40
N TYR A 525 19.45 12.70 28.29
CA TYR A 525 20.19 11.45 28.06
C TYR A 525 21.69 11.67 27.83
N LEU A 526 22.15 12.94 27.89
CA LEU A 526 23.56 13.25 27.90
C LEU A 526 24.22 12.61 29.11
N ALA A 527 25.45 12.14 28.92
CA ALA A 527 26.28 11.66 30.03
C ALA A 527 26.36 12.76 31.11
N PRO A 528 26.21 12.43 32.42
CA PRO A 528 26.20 13.43 33.49
C PRO A 528 27.41 14.36 33.48
N GLU A 529 28.56 13.83 33.07
CA GLU A 529 29.85 14.53 32.98
C GLU A 529 29.82 15.65 31.91
N LEU A 530 28.89 15.59 30.95
CA LEU A 530 28.69 16.59 29.89
C LEU A 530 27.64 17.65 30.24
N VAL A 531 26.84 17.42 31.28
CA VAL A 531 25.83 18.39 31.74
C VAL A 531 26.45 19.38 32.73
N GLN A 532 27.53 18.98 33.40
CA GLN A 532 28.23 19.80 34.40
C GLN A 532 29.28 20.74 33.78
N ALA A 533 29.71 20.47 32.55
CA ALA A 533 30.64 21.28 31.76
C ALA A 533 29.88 22.25 30.84
#